data_AF-A0A396NJZ0-F1
#
_entry.id   AF-A0A396NJZ0-F1
#
_cell.length_a   1.000
_cell.length_b   1.000
_cell.length_c   1.000
_cell.angle_alpha   90.00
_cell.angle_beta   90.00
_cell.angle_gamma   90.00
#
_symmetry.space_group_name_H-M   'P 1'
#
loop_
_entity.id
_entity.type
_entity.pdbx_description
1 polymer ?
#
loop_
_entity_poly.entity_id
_entity_poly.type
_entity_poly.pdbx_seq_one_letter_code
_entity_poly.pdbx_strand_id
1 'polypeptide(L)'
;MKKKMVIGIIVAVVLCGGYFIGSGFLRNGSVYMDGYSVSGDGREITLDIGVAASRGYIRKAAVSQQYGGKLYIDCYSAFGGINGRIGAKNRFTLPLDADTTIIGIYRNVNCYQEILHKDADGNWQRTKANGQK
;
A
#
# COMPACT_ATOMS: atom_id res chain seq x y z
N MET A 1 -8.80 37.25 27.66
CA MET A 1 -9.47 35.93 27.51
C MET A 1 -9.74 35.57 26.04
N LYS A 2 -10.38 36.44 25.24
CA LYS A 2 -10.66 36.20 23.81
C LYS A 2 -9.43 35.83 22.97
N LYS A 3 -8.28 36.51 23.13
CA LYS A 3 -7.04 36.19 22.40
C LYS A 3 -6.50 34.78 22.71
N LYS A 4 -6.51 34.36 23.98
CA LYS A 4 -6.07 33.01 24.38
C LYS A 4 -7.00 31.92 23.83
N MET A 5 -8.31 32.20 23.78
CA MET A 5 -9.31 31.31 23.19
C MET A 5 -9.12 31.15 21.67
N VAL A 6 -8.89 32.26 20.95
CA VAL A 6 -8.60 32.23 19.49
C VAL A 6 -7.34 31.42 19.20
N ILE A 7 -6.27 31.63 19.98
CA ILE A 7 -5.04 30.85 19.85
C ILE A 7 -5.32 29.36 20.08
N GLY A 8 -6.09 29.02 21.11
CA GLY A 8 -6.48 27.63 21.39
C GLY A 8 -7.23 26.98 20.22
N ILE A 9 -8.17 27.69 19.60
CA ILE A 9 -8.91 27.20 18.41
C ILE A 9 -7.97 26.99 17.24
N ILE A 10 -7.06 27.93 16.96
CA ILE A 10 -6.10 27.80 15.86
C ILE A 10 -5.22 26.56 16.06
N VAL A 11 -4.70 26.35 17.27
CA VAL A 11 -3.89 25.17 17.60
C VAL A 11 -4.69 23.89 17.39
N ALA A 12 -5.93 23.84 17.87
CA ALA A 12 -6.79 22.67 17.68
C ALA A 12 -7.04 22.37 16.19
N VAL A 13 -7.34 23.39 15.38
CA VAL A 13 -7.55 23.24 13.93
C VAL A 13 -6.29 22.75 13.23
N VAL A 14 -5.12 23.29 13.58
CA VAL A 14 -3.84 22.87 12.98
C VAL A 14 -3.53 21.41 13.35
N LEU A 15 -3.72 21.01 14.61
CA LEU A 15 -3.49 19.63 15.04
C LEU A 15 -4.46 18.66 14.36
N CYS A 16 -5.75 18.99 14.32
CA CYS A 16 -6.74 18.19 13.61
C CYS A 16 -6.42 18.10 12.11
N GLY A 17 -6.24 19.22 11.43
CA GLY A 17 -5.90 19.27 10.01
C GLY A 17 -4.62 18.49 9.70
N GLY A 18 -3.60 18.66 10.53
CA GLY A 18 -2.33 17.92 10.46
C GLY A 18 -2.53 16.41 10.62
N TYR A 19 -3.39 15.97 11.54
CA TYR A 19 -3.73 14.55 11.69
C TYR A 19 -4.47 13.99 10.47
N PHE A 20 -5.49 14.71 9.98
CA PHE A 20 -6.31 14.31 8.83
C PHE A 20 -5.49 14.18 7.53
N ILE A 21 -4.53 15.09 7.33
CA ILE A 21 -3.65 15.11 6.14
C ILE A 21 -2.44 14.21 6.35
N GLY A 22 -1.82 14.24 7.53
CA GLY A 22 -0.62 13.48 7.86
C GLY A 22 -0.82 11.97 7.76
N SER A 23 -2.01 11.46 8.14
CA SER A 23 -2.32 10.03 8.08
C SER A 23 -2.14 9.43 6.69
N GLY A 24 -2.40 10.21 5.64
CA GLY A 24 -2.28 9.70 4.28
C GLY A 24 -0.84 9.57 3.79
N PHE A 25 0.15 10.15 4.47
CA PHE A 25 1.56 9.98 4.12
C PHE A 25 2.20 8.75 4.77
N LEU A 26 1.48 8.05 5.63
CA LEU A 26 1.97 6.87 6.32
C LEU A 26 1.91 5.64 5.42
N ARG A 27 3.04 4.91 5.33
CA ARG A 27 3.07 3.56 4.73
C ARG A 27 2.31 2.59 5.63
N ASN A 28 1.55 1.70 5.01
CA ASN A 28 0.71 0.73 5.68
C ASN A 28 1.30 -0.68 5.50
N GLY A 29 1.83 -1.25 6.59
CA GLY A 29 2.39 -2.60 6.61
C GLY A 29 1.37 -3.72 6.79
N SER A 30 0.11 -3.39 7.05
CA SER A 30 -0.98 -4.36 7.33
C SER A 30 -1.79 -4.71 6.08
N VAL A 31 -1.19 -4.54 4.90
CA VAL A 31 -1.84 -4.68 3.59
C VAL A 31 -1.77 -6.12 3.10
N TYR A 32 -2.86 -6.65 2.55
CA TYR A 32 -2.85 -7.97 1.92
C TYR A 32 -3.38 -7.88 0.49
N MET A 33 -3.00 -8.87 -0.33
CA MET A 33 -3.46 -9.01 -1.70
C MET A 33 -4.56 -10.08 -1.75
N ASP A 34 -5.76 -9.68 -2.14
CA ASP A 34 -6.90 -10.58 -2.37
C ASP A 34 -6.82 -11.27 -3.72
N GLY A 35 -6.37 -10.55 -4.74
CA GLY A 35 -6.41 -10.96 -6.13
C GLY A 35 -5.37 -10.23 -6.96
N TYR A 36 -5.09 -10.78 -8.13
CA TYR A 36 -4.29 -10.12 -9.13
C TYR A 36 -4.70 -10.55 -10.54
N SER A 37 -4.39 -9.71 -11.52
CA SER A 37 -4.43 -10.05 -12.94
C SER A 37 -3.26 -9.41 -13.65
N VAL A 38 -2.75 -10.05 -14.70
CA VAL A 38 -1.68 -9.52 -15.53
C VAL A 38 -2.28 -9.13 -16.88
N SER A 39 -1.86 -7.98 -17.39
CA SER A 39 -2.22 -7.51 -18.73
C SER A 39 -1.80 -8.51 -19.81
N GLY A 40 -2.51 -8.54 -20.94
CA GLY A 40 -2.24 -9.52 -22.01
C GLY A 40 -0.84 -9.38 -22.64
N ASP A 41 -0.21 -8.21 -22.54
CA ASP A 41 1.16 -7.96 -22.99
C ASP A 41 2.21 -8.14 -21.89
N GLY A 42 1.79 -8.45 -20.66
CA GLY A 42 2.67 -8.69 -19.52
C GLY A 42 3.36 -7.46 -18.94
N ARG A 43 3.00 -6.23 -19.36
CA ARG A 43 3.67 -4.99 -18.93
C ARG A 43 3.03 -4.32 -17.71
N GLU A 44 1.88 -4.79 -17.30
CA GLU A 44 1.16 -4.31 -16.13
C GLU A 44 0.61 -5.46 -15.31
N ILE A 45 0.59 -5.27 -13.99
CA ILE A 45 -0.13 -6.10 -13.04
C ILE A 45 -1.16 -5.26 -12.28
N THR A 46 -2.38 -5.75 -12.22
CA THR A 46 -3.45 -5.19 -11.39
C THR A 46 -3.55 -6.00 -10.12
N LEU A 47 -3.44 -5.34 -8.96
CA LEU A 47 -3.58 -5.95 -7.64
C LEU A 47 -4.87 -5.49 -6.98
N ASP A 48 -5.63 -6.45 -6.45
CA ASP A 48 -6.74 -6.22 -5.54
C ASP A 48 -6.19 -6.31 -4.10
N ILE A 49 -6.30 -5.21 -3.37
CA ILE A 49 -5.60 -4.95 -2.11
C ILE A 49 -6.59 -4.60 -0.99
N GLY A 50 -6.41 -5.24 0.17
CA GLY A 50 -7.12 -4.97 1.42
C GLY A 50 -6.20 -4.60 2.58
N VAL A 51 -6.77 -4.17 3.71
CA VAL A 51 -6.05 -3.87 4.96
C VAL A 51 -6.60 -4.79 6.06
N ALA A 52 -5.73 -5.58 6.69
CA ALA A 52 -6.13 -6.63 7.64
C ALA A 52 -6.66 -6.06 8.97
N ALA A 53 -6.17 -4.89 9.38
CA ALA A 53 -6.76 -4.17 10.49
C ALA A 53 -8.14 -3.66 10.05
N SER A 54 -9.18 -3.90 10.86
CA SER A 54 -10.61 -3.52 10.66
C SER A 54 -10.87 -2.02 10.34
N ARG A 55 -9.83 -1.21 10.20
CA ARG A 55 -9.87 0.26 10.18
C ARG A 55 -8.79 0.84 9.27
N GLY A 56 -8.91 0.69 7.95
CA GLY A 56 -7.97 1.34 7.03
C GLY A 56 -8.29 1.17 5.56
N TYR A 57 -7.93 2.16 4.75
CA TYR A 57 -8.02 2.16 3.29
C TYR A 57 -6.67 2.59 2.71
N ILE A 58 -6.38 2.18 1.48
CA ILE A 58 -5.16 2.57 0.77
C ILE A 58 -5.51 3.62 -0.28
N ARG A 59 -4.70 4.66 -0.43
CA ARG A 59 -4.91 5.67 -1.50
C ARG A 59 -3.93 5.54 -2.67
N LYS A 60 -2.76 4.95 -2.41
CA LYS A 60 -1.65 4.87 -3.36
C LYS A 60 -0.84 3.61 -3.09
N ALA A 61 -0.49 2.92 -4.16
CA ALA A 61 0.61 1.97 -4.20
C ALA A 61 1.74 2.62 -5.00
N ALA A 62 2.93 2.72 -4.41
CA ALA A 62 4.14 3.20 -5.07
C ALA A 62 5.07 2.02 -5.32
N VAL A 63 5.61 1.94 -6.52
CA VAL A 63 6.50 0.85 -6.94
C VAL A 63 7.96 1.26 -6.86
N SER A 64 8.81 0.28 -6.58
CA SER A 64 10.25 0.38 -6.68
C SER A 64 10.80 -0.91 -7.29
N GLN A 65 11.23 -0.85 -8.55
CA GLN A 65 11.95 -1.94 -9.18
C GLN A 65 13.37 -2.01 -8.61
N GLN A 66 13.79 -3.20 -8.23
CA GLN A 66 15.11 -3.49 -7.70
C GLN A 66 15.87 -4.41 -8.65
N TYR A 67 17.20 -4.35 -8.59
CA TYR A 67 18.06 -5.28 -9.29
C TYR A 67 17.74 -6.73 -8.89
N GLY A 68 17.80 -7.64 -9.88
CA GLY A 68 17.47 -9.05 -9.68
C GLY A 68 15.96 -9.35 -9.76
N GLY A 69 15.20 -8.53 -10.48
CA GLY A 69 13.80 -8.83 -10.84
C GLY A 69 12.78 -8.69 -9.70
N LYS A 70 13.05 -7.85 -8.71
CA LYS A 70 12.14 -7.67 -7.56
C LYS A 70 11.40 -6.34 -7.67
N LEU A 71 10.07 -6.41 -7.71
CA LEU A 71 9.19 -5.24 -7.65
C LEU A 71 8.67 -5.07 -6.23
N TYR A 72 9.05 -3.99 -5.56
CA TYR A 72 8.57 -3.66 -4.22
C TYR A 72 7.47 -2.62 -4.23
N ILE A 73 6.46 -2.83 -3.39
CA ILE A 73 5.25 -2.01 -3.34
C ILE A 73 5.07 -1.42 -1.95
N ASP A 74 5.10 -0.09 -1.89
CA ASP A 74 4.74 0.71 -0.73
C ASP A 74 3.27 1.16 -0.85
N CYS A 75 2.42 0.63 0.03
CA CYS A 75 1.02 1.05 0.13
C CYS A 75 0.88 2.17 1.17
N TYR A 76 0.16 3.22 0.83
CA TYR A 76 -0.05 4.39 1.70
C TYR A 76 -1.51 4.49 2.12
N SER A 77 -1.72 4.74 3.42
CA SER A 77 -3.05 4.93 4.00
C SER A 77 -3.81 6.08 3.31
N ALA A 78 -5.14 6.00 3.34
CA ALA A 78 -5.99 7.09 2.91
C ALA A 78 -5.90 8.30 3.86
N PHE A 79 -6.19 9.48 3.33
CA PHE A 79 -6.34 10.66 4.16
C PHE A 79 -7.64 10.54 4.96
N GLY A 80 -7.68 11.14 6.15
CA GLY A 80 -8.89 11.16 6.96
C GLY A 80 -8.76 10.60 8.39
N GLY A 81 -7.54 10.28 8.85
CA GLY A 81 -7.33 9.59 10.13
C GLY A 81 -7.58 8.08 10.08
N ILE A 82 -7.85 7.46 11.24
CA ILE A 82 -7.96 5.98 11.43
C ILE A 82 -8.98 5.31 10.49
N ASN A 83 -10.04 6.00 10.07
CA ASN A 83 -11.05 5.46 9.14
C ASN A 83 -11.26 6.37 7.92
N GLY A 84 -10.24 7.16 7.59
CA GLY A 84 -10.25 8.05 6.45
C GLY A 84 -10.47 7.29 5.15
N ARG A 85 -11.38 7.79 4.31
CA ARG A 85 -11.64 7.23 2.97
C ARG A 85 -11.24 8.17 1.84
N ILE A 86 -10.62 9.31 2.16
CA ILE A 86 -10.28 10.32 1.16
C ILE A 86 -9.17 9.76 0.26
N GLY A 87 -9.51 9.58 -1.02
CA GLY A 87 -8.63 8.96 -2.01
C GLY A 87 -8.56 7.43 -1.93
N ALA A 88 -9.41 6.78 -1.15
CA ALA A 88 -9.40 5.32 -0.97
C ALA A 88 -9.61 4.58 -2.30
N LYS A 89 -8.80 3.55 -2.51
CA LYS A 89 -8.83 2.60 -3.61
C LYS A 89 -8.50 1.21 -3.06
N ASN A 90 -9.02 0.19 -3.71
CA ASN A 90 -8.74 -1.22 -3.42
C ASN A 90 -8.12 -1.94 -4.62
N ARG A 91 -7.97 -1.26 -5.77
CA ARG A 91 -7.41 -1.81 -7.00
C ARG A 91 -6.33 -0.89 -7.53
N PHE A 92 -5.16 -1.46 -7.84
CA PHE A 92 -4.00 -0.72 -8.33
C PHE A 92 -3.41 -1.45 -9.53
N THR A 93 -3.40 -0.79 -10.68
CA THR A 93 -2.61 -1.21 -11.85
C THR A 93 -1.24 -0.59 -11.76
N LEU A 94 -0.22 -1.43 -11.80
CA LEU A 94 1.18 -1.08 -11.61
C LEU A 94 2.00 -1.55 -12.81
N PRO A 95 3.01 -0.78 -13.24
CA PRO A 95 3.92 -1.23 -14.27
C PRO A 95 4.68 -2.47 -13.79
N LEU A 96 4.96 -3.37 -14.73
CA LEU A 96 5.66 -4.63 -14.51
C LEU A 96 6.78 -4.76 -15.54
N ASP A 97 8.02 -4.73 -15.07
CA ASP A 97 9.17 -4.90 -15.95
C ASP A 97 9.29 -6.37 -16.40
N ALA A 98 9.77 -6.58 -17.62
CA ALA A 98 9.82 -7.92 -18.23
C ALA A 98 10.67 -8.93 -17.41
N ASP A 99 11.72 -8.44 -16.75
CA ASP A 99 12.62 -9.21 -15.89
C ASP A 99 12.09 -9.41 -14.46
N THR A 100 10.93 -8.83 -14.13
CA THR A 100 10.32 -9.01 -12.80
C THR A 100 9.92 -10.46 -12.61
N THR A 101 10.47 -11.07 -11.56
CA THR A 101 10.21 -12.46 -11.14
C THR A 101 9.59 -12.53 -9.76
N ILE A 102 9.66 -11.46 -8.96
CA ILE A 102 9.18 -11.40 -7.58
C ILE A 102 8.45 -10.08 -7.34
N ILE A 103 7.32 -10.13 -6.66
CA ILE A 103 6.60 -8.94 -6.17
C ILE A 103 6.48 -9.01 -4.65
N GLY A 104 6.95 -7.96 -3.98
CA GLY A 104 6.92 -7.83 -2.53
C GLY A 104 6.11 -6.63 -2.07
N ILE A 105 5.35 -6.80 -0.97
CA ILE A 105 4.61 -5.72 -0.31
C ILE A 105 5.30 -5.31 0.99
N TYR A 106 5.34 -4.01 1.25
CA TYR A 106 5.90 -3.44 2.47
C TYR A 106 5.23 -4.01 3.73
N ARG A 107 6.05 -4.40 4.72
CA ARG A 107 5.62 -4.78 6.07
C ARG A 107 6.17 -3.84 7.13
N ASN A 108 7.46 -3.55 7.02
CA ASN A 108 8.15 -2.63 7.92
C ASN A 108 9.39 -2.06 7.22
N VAL A 109 10.10 -1.15 7.88
CA VAL A 109 11.36 -0.60 7.40
C VAL A 109 12.29 -1.73 6.98
N ASN A 110 12.72 -1.69 5.72
CA ASN A 110 13.58 -2.70 5.08
C ASN A 110 13.03 -4.13 5.08
N CYS A 111 11.72 -4.31 5.24
CA CYS A 111 11.05 -5.60 5.27
C CYS A 111 9.88 -5.62 4.29
N TYR A 112 10.04 -6.41 3.23
CA TYR A 112 9.02 -6.67 2.23
C TYR A 112 8.67 -8.15 2.26
N GLN A 113 7.37 -8.46 2.31
CA GLN A 113 6.89 -9.82 2.16
C GLN A 113 6.63 -10.09 0.69
N GLU A 114 7.22 -11.17 0.17
CA GLU A 114 6.87 -11.71 -1.14
C GLU A 114 5.41 -12.18 -1.16
N ILE A 115 4.65 -11.66 -2.12
CA ILE A 115 3.24 -12.02 -2.33
C ILE A 115 3.03 -12.79 -3.63
N LEU A 116 3.92 -12.59 -4.61
CA LEU A 116 3.90 -13.26 -5.90
C LEU A 116 5.33 -13.58 -6.35
N HIS A 117 5.49 -14.71 -7.02
CA HIS A 117 6.71 -15.08 -7.74
C HIS A 117 6.36 -15.74 -9.08
N LYS A 118 7.25 -15.66 -10.06
CA LYS A 118 7.18 -16.46 -11.28
C LYS A 118 7.70 -17.88 -11.01
N ASP A 119 6.99 -18.88 -11.52
CA ASP A 119 7.50 -20.25 -11.58
C ASP A 119 8.46 -20.46 -12.77
N ALA A 120 8.92 -21.70 -12.96
CA ALA A 120 9.84 -22.07 -14.03
C ALA A 120 9.26 -21.86 -15.44
N ASP A 121 7.93 -21.89 -15.57
CA ASP A 121 7.20 -21.68 -16.83
C ASP A 121 6.89 -20.18 -17.05
N GLY A 122 7.29 -19.31 -16.11
CA GLY A 122 7.07 -17.86 -16.17
C GLY A 122 5.68 -17.42 -15.72
N ASN A 123 4.87 -18.33 -15.17
CA ASN A 123 3.54 -18.00 -14.65
C ASN A 123 3.63 -17.45 -13.24
N TRP A 124 2.77 -16.48 -12.93
CA TRP A 124 2.70 -15.92 -11.58
C TRP A 124 2.00 -16.88 -10.61
N GLN A 125 2.61 -17.06 -9.46
CA GLN A 125 2.13 -17.90 -8.38
C GLN A 125 2.04 -17.08 -7.09
N ARG A 126 1.01 -17.36 -6.28
CA ARG A 126 0.90 -16.76 -4.94
C ARG A 126 1.93 -17.40 -4.02
N THR A 127 2.69 -16.57 -3.33
CA THR A 127 3.59 -17.05 -2.29
C THR A 127 2.75 -17.45 -1.08
N LYS A 128 2.74 -18.75 -0.76
CA LYS A 128 2.09 -19.25 0.45
C LYS A 128 2.81 -18.68 1.66
N ALA A 129 2.08 -18.08 2.59
CA ALA A 129 2.65 -17.77 3.89
C ALA A 129 3.08 -19.09 4.55
N ASN A 130 4.33 -19.17 5.03
CA ASN A 130 4.79 -20.31 5.83
C ASN A 130 3.79 -20.54 6.98
N GLY A 131 2.99 -21.62 6.91
CA GLY A 131 2.05 -21.97 7.97
C GLY A 131 0.65 -22.46 7.55
N GLN A 132 0.28 -22.43 6.26
CA GLN A 132 -0.97 -23.08 5.81
C GLN A 132 -0.69 -24.52 5.35
N LYS A 133 -0.89 -25.47 6.28
CA LYS A 133 -1.23 -26.86 5.96
C LYS A 133 -2.74 -26.97 5.76
#